data_AF-A0A659UKM9-F1
#
_entry.id   AF-A0A659UKM9-F1
#
_cell.length_a   1.000
_cell.length_b   1.000
_cell.length_c   1.000
_cell.angle_alpha   90.00
_cell.angle_beta   90.00
_cell.angle_gamma   90.00
#
_symmetry.space_group_name_H-M   'P 1'
#
loop_
_entity.id
_entity.type
_entity.pdbx_description
1 polymer ?
#
loop_
_entity_poly.entity_id
_entity_poly.type
_entity_poly.pdbx_seq_one_letter_code
_entity_poly.pdbx_strand_id
1 'polypeptide(L)'
;FVSQGPCWIHTEAQGWHELRNGDLVLLPQGIAHRLASAPDVAGGSLDDCQVTKLGGNVCEVVREGTGATSTLFCGSMTLGACALNPLIALMPPIIKRCDVAGNDPVVG
;
A
#
# COMPACT_ATOMS: atom_id res chain seq x y z
N PHE A 1 1.59 2.50 3.71
CA PHE A 1 1.49 2.68 5.17
C PHE A 1 0.04 2.94 5.51
N VAL A 2 -0.52 2.24 6.50
CA VAL A 2 -1.92 2.39 6.91
C VAL A 2 -2.00 3.35 8.09
N SER A 3 -2.62 4.50 7.88
CA SER A 3 -2.82 5.51 8.93
C SER A 3 -4.07 5.20 9.75
N GLN A 4 -5.15 4.78 9.09
CA GLN A 4 -6.46 4.51 9.70
C GLN A 4 -7.19 3.37 8.99
N GLY A 5 -7.99 2.64 9.75
CA GLY A 5 -8.93 1.62 9.27
C GLY A 5 -8.29 0.27 8.93
N PRO A 6 -9.04 -0.84 9.02
CA PRO A 6 -8.59 -2.11 8.49
C PRO A 6 -8.58 -2.04 6.96
N CYS A 7 -7.41 -2.27 6.37
CA CYS A 7 -7.22 -2.34 4.93
C CYS A 7 -6.71 -3.73 4.57
N TRP A 8 -7.05 -4.24 3.39
CA TRP A 8 -6.57 -5.52 2.90
C TRP A 8 -5.75 -5.32 1.65
N ILE A 9 -4.64 -6.05 1.55
CA ILE A 9 -3.82 -6.12 0.33
C ILE A 9 -3.88 -7.54 -0.25
N HIS A 10 -4.07 -7.63 -1.56
CA HIS A 10 -3.95 -8.86 -2.32
C HIS A 10 -2.79 -8.78 -3.30
N THR A 11 -1.99 -9.83 -3.36
CA THR A 11 -1.05 -10.06 -4.47
C THR A 11 -1.24 -11.48 -5.00
N GLU A 12 -0.92 -11.73 -6.26
CA GLU A 12 -0.97 -13.10 -6.80
C GLU A 12 -0.01 -14.05 -6.07
N ALA A 13 1.09 -13.52 -5.54
CA ALA A 13 2.12 -14.31 -4.87
C ALA A 13 1.73 -14.78 -3.46
N GLN A 14 0.91 -14.02 -2.72
CA GLN A 14 0.63 -14.31 -1.31
C GLN A 14 -0.87 -14.30 -0.93
N GLY A 15 -1.76 -13.89 -1.83
CA GLY A 15 -3.18 -13.79 -1.55
C GLY A 15 -3.54 -12.58 -0.68
N TRP A 16 -4.65 -12.66 0.05
CA TRP A 16 -5.17 -11.59 0.90
C TRP A 16 -4.46 -11.52 2.25
N HIS A 17 -4.06 -10.31 2.64
CA HIS A 17 -3.51 -10.01 3.96
C HIS A 17 -4.19 -8.80 4.59
N GLU A 18 -4.57 -8.93 5.85
CA GLU A 18 -5.06 -7.82 6.68
C GLU A 18 -3.90 -6.88 7.01
N LEU A 19 -4.15 -5.57 6.88
CA LEU A 19 -3.29 -4.48 7.29
C LEU A 19 -4.02 -3.64 8.35
N ARG A 20 -3.31 -3.35 9.43
CA ARG A 20 -3.83 -2.59 10.57
C ARG A 20 -3.17 -1.22 10.63
N ASN A 21 -3.74 -0.33 11.43
CA ASN A 21 -3.14 0.97 11.71
C ASN A 21 -1.67 0.81 12.12
N GLY A 22 -0.79 1.59 11.51
CA GLY A 22 0.66 1.52 11.73
C GLY A 22 1.39 0.50 10.86
N ASP A 23 0.69 -0.38 10.12
CA ASP A 23 1.33 -1.34 9.25
C ASP A 23 1.95 -0.66 8.01
N LEU A 24 3.14 -1.11 7.63
CA LEU A 24 3.83 -0.74 6.41
C LEU A 24 3.96 -1.97 5.52
N VAL A 25 3.64 -1.79 4.23
CA VAL A 25 3.89 -2.78 3.19
C VAL A 25 4.81 -2.15 2.15
N LEU A 26 5.86 -2.89 1.81
CA LEU A 26 6.76 -2.59 0.70
C LEU A 26 6.68 -3.73 -0.30
N LEU A 27 6.54 -3.38 -1.59
CA LEU A 27 6.54 -4.30 -2.72
C LEU A 27 7.82 -4.04 -3.53
N PRO A 28 8.94 -4.71 -3.21
CA PRO A 28 10.26 -4.33 -3.73
C PRO A 28 10.36 -4.41 -5.26
N GLN A 29 9.67 -5.38 -5.87
CA GLN A 29 9.68 -5.59 -7.32
C GLN A 29 8.56 -4.82 -8.04
N GLY A 30 7.77 -4.00 -7.32
CA GLY A 30 6.67 -3.24 -7.92
C GLY A 30 5.57 -4.12 -8.52
N ILE A 31 5.32 -5.29 -7.93
CA ILE A 31 4.30 -6.23 -8.41
C ILE A 31 2.90 -5.63 -8.34
N ALA A 32 2.02 -6.11 -9.24
CA ALA A 32 0.61 -5.78 -9.22
C ALA A 32 0.00 -6.20 -7.87
N HIS A 33 -0.79 -5.30 -7.29
CA HIS A 33 -1.47 -5.53 -6.03
C HIS A 33 -2.85 -4.88 -6.06
N ARG A 34 -3.76 -5.39 -5.24
CA ARG A 34 -5.10 -4.83 -5.05
C ARG A 34 -5.26 -4.42 -3.60
N LEU A 35 -5.90 -3.27 -3.38
CA LEU A 35 -6.29 -2.81 -2.06
C LEU A 35 -7.82 -2.87 -1.94
N ALA A 36 -8.31 -3.28 -0.77
CA ALA A 36 -9.73 -3.37 -0.49
C ALA A 36 -10.03 -3.08 0.99
N SER A 37 -11.26 -2.70 1.30
CA SER A 37 -11.75 -2.58 2.68
C SER A 37 -12.02 -3.94 3.32
N ALA A 38 -12.32 -4.97 2.52
CA ALA A 38 -12.45 -6.36 2.94
C ALA A 38 -12.18 -7.34 1.77
N PRO A 39 -11.83 -8.61 2.02
CA PRO A 39 -11.47 -9.58 0.97
C PRO A 39 -12.60 -9.94 -0.01
N ASP A 40 -13.84 -9.78 0.41
CA ASP A 40 -15.07 -10.09 -0.33
C ASP A 40 -15.58 -8.92 -1.18
N VAL A 41 -14.99 -7.73 -1.03
CA VAL A 41 -15.36 -6.55 -1.81
C VAL A 41 -14.82 -6.67 -3.23
N ALA A 42 -15.72 -6.52 -4.21
CA ALA A 42 -15.35 -6.50 -5.62
C ALA A 42 -14.34 -5.37 -5.90
N GLY A 43 -13.27 -5.69 -6.61
CA GLY A 43 -12.26 -4.69 -6.99
C GLY A 43 -12.80 -3.75 -8.07
N GLY A 44 -12.54 -2.45 -7.92
CA GLY A 44 -12.71 -1.45 -8.98
C GLY A 44 -11.37 -1.04 -9.60
N SER A 45 -11.41 -0.31 -10.72
CA SER A 45 -10.21 0.29 -11.31
C SER A 45 -9.80 1.54 -10.51
N LEU A 46 -8.55 1.98 -10.61
CA LEU A 46 -8.21 3.33 -10.12
C LEU A 46 -9.01 4.43 -10.84
N ASP A 47 -9.53 4.15 -12.04
CA ASP A 47 -10.31 5.09 -12.85
C ASP A 47 -11.67 5.45 -12.22
N ASP A 48 -12.23 4.59 -11.36
CA ASP A 48 -13.47 4.91 -10.64
C ASP A 48 -13.20 5.60 -9.28
N CYS A 49 -11.94 5.91 -8.98
CA CYS A 49 -11.59 6.71 -7.81
C CYS A 49 -11.62 8.21 -8.18
N GLN A 50 -12.05 9.04 -7.23
CA GLN A 50 -11.86 10.48 -7.32
C GLN A 50 -10.38 10.79 -7.04
N VAL A 51 -9.69 11.34 -8.05
CA VAL A 51 -8.27 11.71 -7.94
C VAL A 51 -8.12 13.22 -7.96
N THR A 52 -7.62 13.78 -6.86
CA THR A 52 -7.34 15.21 -6.71
C THR A 52 -5.83 15.46 -6.64
N LYS A 53 -5.28 16.25 -7.54
CA LYS A 53 -3.84 16.60 -7.51
C LYS A 53 -3.57 17.65 -6.45
N LEU A 54 -2.68 17.36 -5.50
CA LEU A 54 -2.30 18.27 -4.41
C LEU A 54 -1.03 19.07 -4.70
N GLY A 55 -0.22 18.65 -5.68
CA GLY A 55 1.00 19.32 -6.10
C GLY A 55 2.13 18.34 -6.40
N GLY A 56 3.04 18.69 -7.33
CA GLY A 56 4.11 17.79 -7.75
C GLY A 56 3.57 16.43 -8.22
N ASN A 57 4.08 15.35 -7.61
CA ASN A 57 3.65 13.96 -7.85
C ASN A 57 2.73 13.42 -6.73
N VAL A 58 2.12 14.32 -5.93
CA VAL A 58 1.22 13.94 -4.85
C VAL A 58 -0.22 14.13 -5.30
N CYS A 59 -1.02 13.08 -5.14
CA CYS A 59 -2.45 13.09 -5.35
C CYS A 59 -3.17 12.48 -4.14
N GLU A 60 -4.36 12.99 -3.89
CA GLU A 60 -5.36 12.34 -3.03
C GLU A 60 -6.22 11.45 -3.91
N VAL A 61 -6.42 10.21 -3.49
CA VAL A 61 -7.26 9.22 -4.19
C VAL A 61 -8.34 8.77 -3.21
N VAL A 62 -9.58 9.11 -3.53
CA VAL A 62 -10.75 8.79 -2.71
C VAL A 62 -11.63 7.81 -3.47
N ARG A 63 -12.04 6.74 -2.79
CA ARG A 63 -13.06 5.82 -3.27
C ARG A 63 -14.16 5.75 -2.22
N GLU A 64 -15.33 6.25 -2.60
CA GLU A 64 -16.52 6.16 -1.77
C GLU A 64 -17.03 4.72 -1.67
N GLY A 65 -17.56 4.37 -0.52
CA GLY A 65 -18.09 3.05 -0.23
C GLY A 65 -18.85 3.03 1.09
N THR A 66 -19.52 1.92 1.38
CA THR A 66 -20.34 1.75 2.59
C THR A 66 -19.61 1.03 3.74
N GLY A 67 -18.35 0.61 3.51
CA GLY A 67 -17.54 -0.10 4.49
C GLY A 67 -16.81 0.84 5.47
N ALA A 68 -15.96 0.25 6.32
CA ALA A 68 -15.11 1.02 7.22
C ALA A 68 -14.12 1.89 6.40
N THR A 69 -14.05 3.18 6.76
CA THR A 69 -13.10 4.11 6.14
C THR A 69 -11.67 3.68 6.43
N SER A 70 -10.83 3.67 5.40
CA SER A 70 -9.40 3.43 5.52
C SER A 70 -8.60 4.54 4.87
N THR A 71 -7.55 5.00 5.54
CA THR A 71 -6.63 6.02 5.04
C THR A 71 -5.23 5.44 4.97
N LEU A 72 -4.62 5.48 3.79
CA LEU A 72 -3.29 4.97 3.57
C LEU A 72 -2.45 5.94 2.76
N PHE A 73 -1.16 5.95 3.06
CA PHE A 73 -0.15 6.58 2.24
C PHE A 73 0.45 5.52 1.32
N CYS A 74 0.22 5.70 0.02
CA CYS A 74 0.74 4.84 -1.04
C CYS A 74 1.61 5.66 -1.97
N GLY A 75 2.76 5.12 -2.31
CA GLY A 75 3.70 5.73 -3.25
C GLY A 75 4.51 4.65 -3.94
N SER A 76 5.05 4.99 -5.10
CA SER A 76 6.00 4.16 -5.82
C SER A 76 7.31 4.92 -5.98
N MET A 77 8.40 4.17 -6.08
CA MET A 77 9.73 4.70 -6.39
C MET A 77 10.30 3.83 -7.49
N THR A 78 10.88 4.46 -8.50
CA THR A 78 11.59 3.76 -9.58
C THR A 78 13.09 3.84 -9.31
N LEU A 79 13.76 2.70 -9.44
CA LEU A 79 15.22 2.63 -9.38
C LEU A 79 15.78 2.71 -10.80
N GLY A 80 16.86 3.47 -10.98
CA GLY A 80 17.53 3.61 -12.28
C GLY A 80 18.06 2.28 -12.81
N ALA A 81 18.34 2.20 -14.11
CA ALA A 81 18.69 0.95 -14.81
C ALA A 81 19.88 0.17 -14.22
N CYS A 82 20.83 0.85 -13.55
CA CYS A 82 21.97 0.21 -12.87
C CYS A 82 21.66 -0.25 -11.43
N ALA A 83 20.44 -0.01 -10.95
CA ALA A 83 20.02 -0.25 -9.57
C ALA A 83 19.08 -1.45 -9.41
N LEU A 84 18.72 -2.16 -10.50
CA LEU A 84 18.25 -3.55 -10.44
C LEU A 84 19.40 -4.45 -10.00
N ASN A 85 19.88 -4.19 -8.79
CA ASN A 85 20.83 -5.00 -8.07
C ASN A 85 20.15 -6.36 -7.84
N PRO A 86 20.84 -7.49 -8.04
CA PRO A 86 20.29 -8.82 -7.76
C PRO A 86 19.60 -8.95 -6.41
N LEU A 87 19.96 -8.11 -5.43
CA LEU A 87 19.28 -8.05 -4.13
C LEU A 87 17.77 -7.80 -4.23
N ILE A 88 17.27 -6.91 -5.11
CA ILE A 88 15.82 -6.66 -5.23
C ILE A 88 15.09 -7.88 -5.76
N ALA A 89 15.71 -8.60 -6.70
CA ALA A 89 15.15 -9.83 -7.24
C ALA A 89 15.14 -10.97 -6.20
N LEU A 90 16.04 -10.94 -5.22
CA LEU A 90 16.13 -11.92 -4.13
C LEU A 90 15.23 -11.57 -2.93
N MET A 91 14.71 -10.34 -2.85
CA MET A 91 13.81 -9.94 -1.77
C MET A 91 12.46 -10.64 -1.89
N PRO A 92 11.75 -10.88 -0.77
CA PRO A 92 10.38 -11.36 -0.81
C PRO A 92 9.47 -10.42 -1.61
N PRO A 93 8.40 -10.95 -2.25
CA PRO A 93 7.47 -10.15 -3.05
C PRO A 93 6.70 -9.12 -2.22
N ILE A 94 6.51 -9.40 -0.92
CA ILE A 94 5.93 -8.48 0.05
C ILE A 94 6.84 -8.45 1.28
N ILE A 95 7.20 -7.25 1.71
CA ILE A 95 7.77 -7.00 3.02
C ILE A 95 6.73 -6.25 3.84
N LYS A 96 6.17 -6.92 4.84
CA LYS A 96 5.22 -6.33 5.79
C LYS A 96 5.95 -6.05 7.11
N ARG A 97 5.82 -4.83 7.63
CA ARG A 97 6.22 -4.47 8.98
C ARG A 97 4.97 -4.03 9.75
N CYS A 98 4.69 -4.69 10.85
CA CYS A 98 3.57 -4.34 11.71
C CYS A 98 3.97 -3.26 12.71
N ASP A 99 3.02 -2.41 13.09
CA ASP A 99 3.16 -1.42 14.17
C ASP A 99 4.40 -0.49 14.03
N VAL A 100 4.57 0.11 12.86
CA VAL A 100 5.66 1.07 12.62
C VAL A 100 5.44 2.37 13.39
N ALA A 101 4.18 2.80 13.52
CA ALA A 101 3.82 4.04 14.21
C ALA A 101 4.03 3.96 15.74
N GLY A 102 3.87 2.78 16.36
CA GLY A 102 4.16 2.58 17.78
C GLY A 102 5.65 2.49 18.13
N ASN A 103 6.54 2.41 17.13
CA ASN A 103 7.97 2.15 17.33
C ASN A 103 8.87 3.14 16.55
N ASP A 104 8.38 4.35 16.28
CA ASP A 104 9.17 5.43 15.69
C ASP A 104 9.97 6.17 16.80
N PRO A 105 11.32 6.07 16.85
CA PRO A 105 12.13 6.73 17.88
C PRO A 105 12.16 8.26 17.76
N VAL A 106 11.50 8.86 16.77
CA VAL A 106 11.35 10.32 16.63
C VAL A 106 10.15 10.87 17.42
N VAL A 107 9.23 10.01 17.89
CA VAL A 107 8.12 10.40 18.75
C VAL A 107 8.18 9.59 20.04
N GLY A 108 9.16 9.92 20.88
CA GLY A 108 9.33 9.44 22.26
C GLY A 108 9.82 10.56 23.15
#